data_AF-A0A534R2Q9-F1
#
_entry.id   AF-A0A534R2Q9-F1
#
_cell.length_a   1.000
_cell.length_b   1.000
_cell.length_c   1.000
_cell.angle_alpha   90.00
_cell.angle_beta   90.00
_cell.angle_gamma   90.00
#
_symmetry.space_group_name_H-M   'P 1'
#
loop_
_entity.id
_entity.type
_entity.pdbx_description
1 polymer ?
#
loop_
_entity_poly.entity_id
_entity_poly.type
_entity_poly.pdbx_seq_one_letter_code
_entity_poly.pdbx_strand_id
1 'polypeptide(L)'
;MFVLGHVGIGTRLLFGLRQRLPPRWLVLGCLLPDLIDKPLFYGLLWTRGHPDALISGSRSIAHSGLFLLALLALALALRRPGPWAVFSGVATHLVLDIGGELVTGAVPDASIWIAVLFPALGWRFPRAHFGSLLEHLRLSVENVYALGGEIVGGAILLRAWWQKRKTQSS
;
A
#
# COMPACT_ATOMS: atom_id res chain seq x y z
N MET A 1 2.00 5.11 3.87
CA MET A 1 1.19 6.30 3.45
C MET A 1 -0.30 5.92 3.46
N PHE A 2 -1.22 6.77 3.00
CA PHE A 2 -2.64 6.42 2.81
C PHE A 2 -3.01 6.40 1.31
N VAL A 3 -4.30 6.59 1.00
CA VAL A 3 -4.91 6.35 -0.30
C VAL A 3 -4.34 7.28 -1.37
N LEU A 4 -4.25 8.59 -1.10
CA LEU A 4 -3.88 9.56 -2.13
C LEU A 4 -2.40 9.43 -2.47
N GLY A 5 -1.56 9.22 -1.46
CA GLY A 5 -0.14 8.96 -1.63
C GLY A 5 0.12 7.72 -2.48
N HIS A 6 -0.45 6.57 -2.08
CA HIS A 6 -0.23 5.32 -2.78
C HIS A 6 -0.75 5.34 -4.23
N VAL A 7 -1.94 5.90 -4.47
CA VAL A 7 -2.49 5.94 -5.83
C VAL A 7 -1.81 7.03 -6.66
N GLY A 8 -1.70 8.25 -6.13
CA GLY A 8 -1.15 9.39 -6.85
C GLY A 8 0.32 9.18 -7.23
N ILE A 9 1.16 8.85 -6.25
CA ILE A 9 2.59 8.63 -6.48
C ILE A 9 2.83 7.25 -7.11
N GLY A 10 2.20 6.20 -6.59
CA GLY A 10 2.43 4.82 -7.04
C GLY A 10 2.10 4.60 -8.51
N THR A 11 1.05 5.23 -9.05
CA THR A 11 0.75 5.14 -10.49
C THR A 11 1.73 5.92 -11.38
N ARG A 12 2.48 6.88 -10.82
CA ARG A 12 3.46 7.70 -11.55
C ARG A 12 4.88 7.16 -11.47
N LEU A 13 5.21 6.35 -10.46
CA LEU A 13 6.50 5.65 -10.37
C LEU A 13 6.75 4.72 -11.56
N LEU A 14 5.69 4.19 -12.18
CA LEU A 14 5.75 3.34 -13.37
C LEU A 14 5.89 4.16 -14.67
N PHE A 15 6.92 5.00 -14.75
CA PHE A 15 7.14 5.86 -15.92
C PHE A 15 7.24 5.02 -17.20
N GLY A 16 6.52 5.43 -18.26
CA GLY A 16 6.40 4.68 -19.52
C GLY A 16 5.53 3.41 -19.45
N LEU A 17 5.70 2.58 -18.43
CA LEU A 17 4.94 1.34 -18.26
C LEU A 17 3.46 1.56 -17.96
N ARG A 18 3.11 2.64 -17.23
CA ARG A 18 1.71 2.93 -16.86
C ARG A 18 0.77 3.03 -18.06
N GLN A 19 1.28 3.47 -19.22
CA GLN A 19 0.45 3.65 -20.43
C GLN A 19 0.03 2.32 -21.06
N ARG A 20 0.76 1.23 -20.75
CA ARG A 20 0.50 -0.12 -21.24
C ARG A 20 -0.38 -0.93 -20.29
N LEU A 21 -0.65 -0.39 -19.10
CA LEU A 21 -1.39 -1.05 -18.03
C LEU A 21 -2.81 -0.48 -17.91
N PRO A 22 -3.85 -1.32 -17.75
CA PRO A 22 -5.21 -0.84 -17.53
C PRO A 22 -5.29 -0.03 -16.24
N PRO A 23 -5.68 1.25 -16.29
CA PRO A 23 -5.55 2.16 -15.14
C PRO A 23 -6.38 1.73 -13.94
N ARG A 24 -7.59 1.19 -14.16
CA ARG A 24 -8.46 0.69 -13.07
C ARG A 24 -7.79 -0.41 -12.23
N TRP A 25 -7.09 -1.33 -12.89
CA TRP A 25 -6.44 -2.47 -12.24
C TRP A 25 -5.14 -2.03 -11.55
N LEU A 26 -4.46 -1.04 -12.11
CA LEU A 26 -3.29 -0.44 -11.49
C LEU A 26 -3.65 0.30 -10.20
N VAL A 27 -4.72 1.12 -10.22
CA VAL A 27 -5.24 1.79 -9.02
C VAL A 27 -5.68 0.77 -7.99
N LEU A 28 -6.38 -0.30 -8.41
CA LEU A 28 -6.73 -1.39 -7.50
C LEU A 28 -5.48 -1.97 -6.84
N GLY A 29 -4.43 -2.29 -7.60
CA GLY A 29 -3.17 -2.78 -7.06
C GLY A 29 -2.54 -1.84 -6.04
N CYS A 30 -2.57 -0.53 -6.28
CA CYS A 30 -2.04 0.48 -5.34
C CYS A 30 -2.81 0.54 -4.02
N LEU A 31 -4.05 0.06 -3.98
CA LEU A 31 -4.92 0.06 -2.80
C LEU A 31 -5.05 -1.31 -2.16
N LEU A 32 -4.77 -2.38 -2.91
CA LEU A 32 -5.07 -3.75 -2.52
C LEU A 32 -4.43 -4.17 -1.20
N PRO A 33 -3.15 -3.85 -0.90
CA PRO A 33 -2.54 -4.25 0.37
C PRO A 33 -3.29 -3.67 1.58
N ASP A 34 -3.58 -2.37 1.52
CA ASP A 34 -4.33 -1.65 2.54
C ASP A 34 -5.78 -2.14 2.68
N LEU A 35 -6.45 -2.42 1.55
CA LEU A 35 -7.83 -2.90 1.54
C LEU A 35 -7.99 -4.31 2.11
N ILE A 36 -6.91 -5.10 2.16
CA ILE A 36 -6.92 -6.43 2.77
C ILE A 36 -6.49 -6.32 4.24
N ASP A 37 -5.30 -5.77 4.50
CA ASP A 37 -4.68 -5.86 5.81
C ASP A 37 -5.32 -4.94 6.85
N LYS A 38 -5.75 -3.72 6.48
CA LYS A 38 -6.36 -2.79 7.45
C LYS A 38 -7.73 -3.29 7.94
N PRO A 39 -8.68 -3.69 7.08
CA PRO A 39 -9.94 -4.26 7.56
C PRO A 39 -9.76 -5.53 8.36
N LEU A 40 -8.80 -6.38 7.98
CA LEU A 40 -8.48 -7.60 8.72
C LEU A 40 -8.00 -7.27 10.14
N PHE A 41 -7.04 -6.34 10.27
CA PHE A 41 -6.54 -5.88 11.57
C PHE A 41 -7.64 -5.26 12.43
N TYR A 42 -8.41 -4.29 11.90
CA TYR A 42 -9.46 -3.62 12.67
C TYR A 42 -10.62 -4.55 13.02
N GLY A 43 -10.96 -5.50 12.14
CA GLY A 43 -11.97 -6.52 12.43
C GLY A 43 -11.55 -7.44 13.56
N LEU A 44 -10.28 -7.87 13.59
CA LEU A 44 -9.74 -8.66 14.70
C LEU A 44 -9.68 -7.87 16.00
N LEU A 45 -9.22 -6.62 15.93
CA LEU A 45 -9.17 -5.73 17.09
C LEU A 45 -10.56 -5.49 17.69
N TRP A 46 -11.57 -5.27 16.85
CA TRP A 46 -12.96 -5.10 17.28
C TRP A 46 -13.54 -6.37 17.90
N THR A 47 -13.31 -7.53 17.28
CA THR A 47 -13.93 -8.79 17.70
C THR A 47 -13.27 -9.41 18.93
N ARG A 48 -11.96 -9.20 19.13
CA ARG A 48 -11.19 -9.82 20.23
C ARG A 48 -10.73 -8.83 21.30
N GLY A 49 -10.80 -7.53 21.05
CA GLY A 49 -10.30 -6.48 21.95
C GLY A 49 -8.77 -6.38 22.00
N HIS A 50 -8.04 -7.25 21.30
CA HIS A 50 -6.58 -7.23 21.18
C HIS A 50 -6.15 -7.76 19.80
N PRO A 51 -4.99 -7.32 19.27
CA PRO A 51 -4.43 -7.87 18.04
C PRO A 51 -4.12 -9.37 18.19
N ASP A 52 -4.33 -10.15 17.13
CA ASP A 52 -4.00 -11.58 17.11
C ASP A 52 -2.47 -11.79 17.19
N ALA A 53 -2.02 -12.96 17.67
CA ALA A 53 -0.59 -13.29 17.78
C ALA A 53 0.12 -13.26 16.41
N LEU A 54 -0.57 -13.63 15.33
CA LEU A 54 -0.05 -13.60 13.96
C LEU A 54 -0.31 -12.26 13.27
N ILE A 55 -1.56 -11.76 13.32
CA ILE A 55 -1.96 -10.48 12.70
C ILE A 55 -2.04 -9.43 13.79
N SER A 56 -0.87 -8.89 14.14
CA SER A 56 -0.71 -7.94 15.24
C SER A 56 -0.61 -6.48 14.79
N GLY A 57 -0.75 -6.20 13.49
CA GLY A 57 -0.68 -4.86 12.93
C GLY A 57 -1.33 -4.73 11.55
N SER A 58 -1.33 -3.51 11.01
CA SER A 58 -1.98 -3.17 9.73
C SER A 58 -1.19 -3.57 8.48
N ARG A 59 -0.05 -4.23 8.63
CA ARG A 59 0.80 -4.75 7.57
C ARG A 59 0.94 -6.25 7.80
N SER A 60 0.25 -7.06 7.00
CA SER A 60 0.20 -8.50 7.17
C SER A 60 0.41 -9.25 5.86
N ILE A 61 -0.52 -10.12 5.49
CA ILE A 61 -0.44 -11.00 4.32
C ILE A 61 -0.27 -10.19 3.06
N ALA A 62 -1.06 -9.14 2.84
CA ALA A 62 -1.04 -8.40 1.57
C ALA A 62 0.17 -7.46 1.43
N HIS A 63 0.85 -7.15 2.54
CA HIS A 63 2.15 -6.49 2.55
C HIS A 63 3.35 -7.46 2.51
N SER A 64 3.10 -8.77 2.37
CA SER A 64 4.18 -9.76 2.31
C SER A 64 4.80 -9.90 0.93
N GLY A 65 6.10 -10.24 0.89
CA GLY A 65 6.79 -10.60 -0.34
C GLY A 65 6.17 -11.83 -1.00
N LEU A 66 5.65 -12.78 -0.21
CA LEU A 66 4.91 -13.94 -0.72
C LEU A 66 3.66 -13.54 -1.50
N PHE A 67 2.87 -12.58 -1.00
CA PHE A 67 1.70 -12.07 -1.72
C PHE A 67 2.10 -11.41 -3.04
N LEU A 68 3.16 -10.59 -3.03
CA LEU A 68 3.69 -10.00 -4.26
C LEU A 68 4.17 -11.06 -5.26
N LEU A 69 4.87 -12.10 -4.80
CA LEU A 69 5.32 -13.23 -5.62
C LEU A 69 4.15 -14.04 -6.19
N ALA A 70 3.09 -14.25 -5.40
CA ALA A 70 1.87 -14.90 -5.88
C ALA A 70 1.20 -14.09 -7.00
N LEU A 71 1.13 -12.77 -6.87
CA LEU A 71 0.62 -11.88 -7.92
C LEU A 71 1.52 -11.89 -9.16
N LEU A 72 2.84 -11.95 -9.00
CA LEU A 72 3.77 -12.10 -10.11
C LEU A 72 3.56 -13.43 -10.85
N ALA A 73 3.46 -14.54 -10.11
CA ALA A 73 3.18 -15.85 -10.66
C ALA A 73 1.85 -15.86 -11.43
N LEU A 74 0.80 -15.23 -10.87
CA LEU A 74 -0.49 -15.07 -11.53
C LEU A 74 -0.39 -14.24 -12.82
N ALA A 75 0.38 -13.15 -12.80
CA ALA A 75 0.60 -12.31 -13.98
C ALA A 75 1.35 -13.03 -15.10
N LEU A 76 2.36 -13.84 -14.73
CA LEU A 76 3.12 -14.68 -15.65
C LEU A 76 2.27 -15.83 -16.22
N ALA A 77 1.42 -16.45 -15.40
CA ALA A 77 0.56 -17.55 -15.82
C ALA A 77 -0.54 -17.08 -16.78
N LEU A 78 -1.23 -15.99 -16.45
CA LEU A 78 -2.36 -15.49 -17.26
C LEU A 78 -1.90 -14.68 -18.48
N ARG A 79 -0.74 -14.05 -18.42
CA ARG A 79 -0.19 -13.16 -19.48
C ARG A 79 -1.18 -12.09 -19.96
N ARG A 80 -2.09 -11.66 -19.08
CA ARG A 80 -3.07 -10.60 -19.34
C ARG A 80 -2.63 -9.28 -18.72
N PRO A 81 -2.97 -8.13 -19.31
CA PRO A 81 -2.54 -6.83 -18.81
C PRO A 81 -3.13 -6.47 -17.43
N GLY A 82 -4.28 -7.06 -17.05
CA GLY A 82 -4.93 -6.82 -15.75
C GLY A 82 -4.07 -7.27 -14.55
N PRO A 83 -3.71 -8.57 -14.44
CA PRO A 83 -2.81 -9.07 -13.41
C PRO A 83 -1.48 -8.31 -13.32
N TRP A 84 -0.86 -7.98 -14.45
CA TRP A 84 0.35 -7.15 -14.47
C TRP A 84 0.13 -5.76 -13.86
N ALA A 85 -1.03 -5.15 -14.10
CA ALA A 85 -1.37 -3.86 -13.51
C ALA A 85 -1.58 -3.97 -11.99
N VAL A 86 -2.27 -5.01 -11.51
CA VAL A 86 -2.45 -5.26 -10.07
C VAL A 86 -1.10 -5.49 -9.40
N PHE A 87 -0.28 -6.41 -9.93
CA PHE A 87 1.07 -6.66 -9.45
C PHE A 87 1.90 -5.38 -9.39
N SER A 88 1.92 -4.59 -10.46
CA SER A 88 2.71 -3.36 -10.51
C SER A 88 2.21 -2.33 -9.49
N GLY A 89 0.91 -2.23 -9.25
CA GLY A 89 0.35 -1.36 -8.22
C GLY A 89 0.71 -1.80 -6.80
N VAL A 90 0.68 -3.11 -6.52
CA VAL A 90 1.12 -3.65 -5.22
C VAL A 90 2.62 -3.44 -5.04
N ALA A 91 3.42 -3.63 -6.09
CA ALA A 91 4.86 -3.39 -6.05
C ALA A 91 5.17 -1.92 -5.71
N THR A 92 4.51 -0.96 -6.37
CA THR A 92 4.73 0.46 -6.04
C THR A 92 4.21 0.84 -4.66
N HIS A 93 3.13 0.21 -4.18
CA HIS A 93 2.68 0.36 -2.79
C HIS A 93 3.77 -0.05 -1.80
N LEU A 94 4.36 -1.24 -1.96
CA LEU A 94 5.43 -1.72 -1.10
C LEU A 94 6.68 -0.83 -1.17
N VAL A 95 7.05 -0.36 -2.37
CA VAL A 95 8.18 0.57 -2.55
C VAL A 95 7.96 1.87 -1.79
N LEU A 96 6.75 2.43 -1.80
CA LEU A 96 6.42 3.65 -1.08
C LEU A 96 6.47 3.45 0.43
N ASP A 97 5.95 2.34 0.93
CA ASP A 97 6.00 2.07 2.37
C ASP A 97 7.43 1.74 2.86
N ILE A 98 8.25 1.02 2.06
CA ILE A 98 9.69 0.84 2.33
C ILE A 98 10.41 2.17 2.30
N GLY A 99 10.16 3.00 1.29
CA GLY A 99 10.74 4.34 1.17
C GLY A 99 10.40 5.21 2.38
N GLY A 100 9.16 5.14 2.87
CA GLY A 100 8.75 5.83 4.09
C GLY A 100 9.56 5.40 5.30
N GLU A 101 9.72 4.09 5.49
CA GLU A 101 10.51 3.58 6.61
C GLU A 101 12.00 3.95 6.52
N LEU A 102 12.57 3.95 5.32
CA LEU A 102 13.96 4.41 5.11
C LEU A 102 14.14 5.90 5.46
N VAL A 103 13.10 6.71 5.29
CA VAL A 103 13.13 8.15 5.61
C VAL A 103 12.85 8.41 7.09
N THR A 104 11.87 7.72 7.68
CA THR A 104 11.43 7.96 9.07
C THR A 104 12.16 7.10 10.10
N GLY A 105 12.95 6.13 9.65
CA GLY A 105 13.61 5.14 10.49
C GLY A 105 12.74 3.89 10.71
N ALA A 106 13.42 2.74 10.75
CA ALA A 106 12.80 1.45 11.05
C ALA A 106 12.58 1.31 12.56
N VAL A 107 11.39 0.86 12.94
CA VAL A 107 11.08 0.48 14.33
C VAL A 107 11.18 -1.05 14.43
N PRO A 108 11.98 -1.61 15.36
CA PRO A 108 12.32 -3.04 15.39
C PRO A 108 11.15 -4.02 15.34
N ASP A 109 9.99 -3.65 15.89
CA ASP A 109 8.80 -4.53 15.96
C ASP A 109 7.67 -4.16 14.98
N ALA A 110 7.78 -3.03 14.28
CA ALA A 110 6.77 -2.55 13.32
C ALA A 110 7.32 -2.38 11.90
N SER A 111 8.56 -2.80 11.68
CA SER A 111 9.25 -2.66 10.41
C SER A 111 8.54 -3.41 9.28
N ILE A 112 8.36 -2.76 8.14
CA ILE A 112 7.83 -3.38 6.92
C ILE A 112 8.68 -4.55 6.43
N TRP A 113 9.98 -4.55 6.73
CA TRP A 113 10.88 -5.64 6.37
C TRP A 113 10.44 -6.98 6.97
N ILE A 114 9.81 -6.95 8.15
CA ILE A 114 9.23 -8.15 8.77
C ILE A 114 8.08 -8.70 7.90
N ALA A 115 7.21 -7.84 7.38
CA ALA A 115 6.12 -8.28 6.49
C ALA A 115 6.68 -8.75 5.14
N VAL A 116 7.54 -7.95 4.50
CA VAL A 116 8.09 -8.25 3.18
C VAL A 116 8.87 -9.56 3.17
N LEU A 117 9.66 -9.80 4.21
CA LEU A 117 10.48 -11.00 4.34
C LEU A 117 9.77 -12.12 5.10
N PHE A 118 8.49 -12.03 5.40
CA PHE A 118 7.74 -13.13 6.01
C PHE A 118 7.68 -14.34 5.05
N PRO A 119 7.95 -15.58 5.52
CA PRO A 119 8.31 -16.00 6.88
C PRO A 119 9.83 -16.09 7.14
N ALA A 120 10.68 -15.70 6.20
CA ALA A 120 12.14 -15.82 6.30
C ALA A 120 12.74 -15.01 7.48
N LEU A 121 12.18 -13.83 7.81
CA LEU A 121 12.60 -13.03 8.98
C LEU A 121 11.87 -13.39 10.28
N GLY A 122 10.95 -14.36 10.23
CA GLY A 122 10.19 -14.84 11.39
C GLY A 122 8.75 -15.21 11.07
N TRP A 123 8.09 -15.85 12.03
CA TRP A 123 6.73 -16.39 11.91
C TRP A 123 5.64 -15.43 12.38
N ARG A 124 5.92 -14.13 12.42
CA ARG A 124 4.97 -13.09 12.85
C ARG A 124 4.97 -11.92 11.87
N PHE A 125 3.84 -11.23 11.78
CA PHE A 125 3.76 -9.94 11.11
C PHE A 125 4.14 -8.78 12.06
N PRO A 126 4.49 -7.60 11.51
CA PRO A 126 4.77 -6.41 12.29
C PRO A 126 3.61 -6.03 13.24
N ARG A 127 3.96 -5.54 14.44
CA ARG A 127 3.00 -5.06 15.43
C ARG A 127 2.59 -3.62 15.14
N ALA A 128 1.31 -3.31 15.27
CA ALA A 128 0.83 -1.94 15.30
C ALA A 128 1.11 -1.32 16.66
N HIS A 129 1.55 -0.05 16.66
CA HIS A 129 1.71 0.77 17.87
C HIS A 129 0.47 1.62 18.18
N PHE A 130 -0.66 1.33 17.52
CA PHE A 130 -1.92 2.03 17.72
C PHE A 130 -3.03 1.03 18.04
N GLY A 131 -3.91 1.42 18.96
CA GLY A 131 -5.06 0.63 19.40
C GLY A 131 -6.39 1.10 18.80
N SER A 132 -6.40 2.12 17.92
CA SER A 132 -7.62 2.59 17.29
C SER A 132 -7.38 3.23 15.92
N LEU A 133 -8.44 3.40 15.13
CA LEU A 133 -8.40 4.13 13.86
C LEU A 133 -8.01 5.59 14.05
N LEU A 134 -8.56 6.24 15.08
CA LEU A 134 -8.29 7.66 15.36
C LEU A 134 -6.83 7.89 15.72
N GLU A 135 -6.25 7.00 16.54
CA GLU A 135 -4.84 7.05 16.90
C GLU A 135 -3.94 6.79 15.68
N HIS A 136 -4.29 5.83 14.82
CA HIS A 136 -3.57 5.58 13.58
C HIS A 136 -3.57 6.82 12.66
N LEU A 137 -4.72 7.49 12.51
CA LEU A 137 -4.82 8.72 11.73
C LEU A 137 -3.97 9.84 12.33
N ARG A 138 -4.01 10.02 13.65
CA ARG A 138 -3.21 11.02 14.36
C ARG A 138 -1.71 10.79 14.14
N LEU A 139 -1.21 9.58 14.42
CA LEU A 139 0.20 9.22 14.23
C LEU A 139 0.64 9.40 12.77
N SER A 140 -0.26 9.15 11.83
CA SER A 140 0.04 9.31 10.41
C SER A 140 0.09 10.77 9.97
N VAL A 141 -0.68 11.67 10.59
CA VAL A 141 -0.58 13.12 10.35
C VAL A 141 0.69 13.69 10.97
N GLU A 142 1.10 13.17 12.12
CA GLU A 142 2.38 13.54 12.77
C GLU A 142 3.60 13.04 11.96
N ASN A 143 3.42 12.03 11.11
CA ASN A 143 4.46 11.53 10.21
C ASN A 143 4.57 12.42 8.95
N VAL A 144 5.63 13.24 8.89
CA VAL A 144 5.90 14.16 7.77
C VAL A 144 5.97 13.45 6.41
N TYR A 145 6.52 12.23 6.36
CA TYR A 145 6.57 11.45 5.13
C TYR A 145 5.17 11.05 4.65
N ALA A 146 4.34 10.56 5.58
CA ALA A 146 2.97 10.19 5.26
C ALA A 146 2.15 11.40 4.81
N LEU A 147 2.20 12.52 5.56
CA LEU A 147 1.48 13.74 5.22
C LEU A 147 1.95 14.34 3.88
N GLY A 148 3.26 14.49 3.69
CA GLY A 148 3.82 14.99 2.43
C GLY A 148 3.47 14.10 1.25
N GLY A 149 3.50 12.78 1.46
CA GLY A 149 3.06 11.79 0.50
C GLY A 149 1.59 11.95 0.09
N GLU A 150 0.68 12.14 1.05
CA GLU A 150 -0.74 12.37 0.77
C GLU A 150 -0.98 13.69 0.00
N ILE A 151 -0.28 14.77 0.36
CA ILE A 151 -0.38 16.07 -0.31
C ILE A 151 0.09 15.95 -1.77
N VAL A 152 1.27 15.38 -1.99
CA VAL A 152 1.84 15.19 -3.33
C VAL A 152 0.97 14.26 -4.16
N GLY A 153 0.55 13.13 -3.59
CA GLY A 153 -0.34 12.18 -4.25
C GLY A 153 -1.67 12.82 -4.64
N GLY A 154 -2.29 13.57 -3.73
CA GLY A 154 -3.52 14.32 -3.97
C GLY A 154 -3.37 15.36 -5.09
N ALA A 155 -2.29 16.13 -5.09
CA ALA A 155 -2.01 17.11 -6.14
C ALA A 155 -1.84 16.47 -7.52
N ILE A 156 -1.19 15.30 -7.60
CA ILE A 156 -1.05 14.54 -8.85
C ILE A 156 -2.43 14.11 -9.38
N LEU A 157 -3.29 13.58 -8.50
CA LEU A 157 -4.63 13.12 -8.88
C LEU A 157 -5.53 14.28 -9.30
N LEU A 158 -5.50 15.39 -8.56
CA LEU A 158 -6.27 16.60 -8.87
C LEU A 158 -5.86 17.17 -10.24
N ARG A 159 -4.56 17.26 -10.52
CA ARG A 159 -4.05 17.67 -11.83
C ARG A 159 -4.53 16.75 -12.94
N ALA A 160 -4.47 15.43 -12.75
CA ALA A 160 -4.92 14.46 -13.74
C ALA A 160 -6.43 14.60 -14.03
N TRP A 161 -7.22 14.85 -13.00
CA TRP A 161 -8.65 15.09 -13.13
C TRP A 161 -8.97 16.40 -13.87
N TRP A 162 -8.28 17.49 -13.55
CA TRP A 162 -8.43 18.76 -14.26
C TRP A 162 -8.08 18.65 -15.74
N GLN A 163 -7.00 17.94 -16.08
CA GLN A 163 -6.62 17.71 -17.48
C GLN A 163 -7.71 16.94 -18.24
N LYS A 164 -8.26 15.89 -17.62
CA LYS A 164 -9.35 15.11 -18.21
C LYS A 164 -10.61 15.95 -18.47
N ARG A 165 -10.97 16.85 -17.54
CA ARG A 165 -12.12 17.75 -17.75
C ARG A 165 -11.90 18.67 -18.96
N LYS A 166 -10.73 19.30 -19.08
CA LYS A 166 -10.43 20.22 -20.18
C LYS A 166 -10.58 19.55 -21.55
N THR A 167 -10.11 18.30 -21.68
CA THR A 167 -10.23 17.54 -22.93
C THR A 167 -11.66 17.09 -23.26
N GLN A 168 -12.58 17.11 -22.30
CA GLN A 168 -13.99 16.77 -22.53
C GLN A 168 -14.85 18.01 -22.83
N SER A 169 -14.35 19.21 -22.55
CA SER A 169 -15.01 20.50 -22.80
C SER A 169 -14.55 21.20 -24.08
N SER A 170 -13.66 20.57 -24.85
CA SER A 170 -13.15 21.02 -26.15
C SER A 170 -13.55 20.03 -27.22
#